data_AF-A0A1G8ZL63-F1
#
_entry.id   AF-A0A1G8ZL63-F1
#
_cell.length_a   1.000
_cell.length_b   1.000
_cell.length_c   1.000
_cell.angle_alpha   90.00
_cell.angle_beta   90.00
_cell.angle_gamma   90.00
#
_symmetry.space_group_name_H-M   'P 1'
#
loop_
_entity.id
_entity.type
_entity.pdbx_description
1 polymer ?
#
loop_
_entity_poly.entity_id
_entity_poly.type
_entity_poly.pdbx_seq_one_letter_code
_entity_poly.pdbx_strand_id
1 'polypeptide(L)'
;MTAPTTTTSTDVTAVCHVRAPLLLEPVDRQIETLQACDSEGTIDDLLLRSWPKEIALTDTSPYQEALESFERFETWAADRGVSIRPPFQERTTTSQVTGETTDLLVTPLLCLELYADDELVGVFPHTDEETEETLTTDEVIASLRTGELPTPLGGTQEHDSSWTATTTDASDCPDCGESLIDGQGLFACPDCDWTGTVSETGQFVSRAADSRSVEREVAPLNTE
;
A
#
# COMPACT_ATOMS: atom_id res chain seq x y z
N MET A 1 -31.76 7.88 23.68
CA MET A 1 -31.17 8.68 22.58
C MET A 1 -29.91 7.95 22.18
N THR A 2 -30.00 7.14 21.14
CA THR A 2 -28.85 6.44 20.56
C THR A 2 -28.41 7.28 19.38
N ALA A 3 -27.21 7.86 19.45
CA ALA A 3 -26.61 8.51 18.30
C ALA A 3 -26.32 7.44 17.24
N PRO A 4 -26.56 7.71 15.95
CA PRO A 4 -26.04 6.84 14.90
C PRO A 4 -24.52 6.94 14.91
N THR A 5 -23.83 5.80 15.03
CA THR A 5 -22.43 5.68 14.65
C THR A 5 -22.39 5.85 13.14
N THR A 6 -22.14 7.07 12.66
CA THR A 6 -21.84 7.29 11.24
C THR A 6 -20.46 6.70 11.01
N THR A 7 -20.41 5.47 10.52
CA THR A 7 -19.23 4.97 9.82
C THR A 7 -19.13 5.82 8.56
N THR A 8 -18.26 6.83 8.58
CA THR A 8 -17.94 7.63 7.39
C THR A 8 -17.26 6.67 6.42
N SER A 9 -18.02 6.16 5.45
CA SER A 9 -17.46 5.42 4.32
C SER A 9 -16.86 6.47 3.39
N THR A 10 -15.59 6.32 3.06
CA THR A 10 -14.90 7.18 2.08
C THR A 10 -15.38 6.80 0.68
N ASP A 11 -15.75 7.80 -0.12
CA ASP A 11 -16.18 7.60 -1.51
C ASP A 11 -14.96 7.35 -2.40
N VAL A 12 -14.93 6.21 -3.09
CA VAL A 12 -13.81 5.78 -3.94
C VAL A 12 -14.17 5.93 -5.42
N THR A 13 -13.45 6.78 -6.14
CA THR A 13 -13.60 6.94 -7.60
C THR A 13 -12.37 6.40 -8.33
N ALA A 14 -12.60 5.59 -9.36
CA ALA A 14 -11.55 5.06 -10.22
C ALA A 14 -11.60 5.69 -11.62
N VAL A 15 -10.48 6.26 -12.08
CA VAL A 15 -10.33 6.76 -13.46
C VAL A 15 -9.38 5.86 -14.22
N CYS A 16 -9.88 5.18 -15.24
CA CYS A 16 -9.12 4.23 -16.05
C CYS A 16 -8.85 4.79 -17.45
N HIS A 17 -7.58 5.04 -17.75
CA HIS A 17 -7.08 5.46 -19.06
C HIS A 17 -6.64 4.25 -19.88
N VAL A 18 -7.14 4.17 -21.12
CA VAL A 18 -6.90 3.04 -22.01
C VAL A 18 -6.42 3.52 -23.37
N ARG A 19 -5.42 2.84 -23.94
CA ARG A 19 -4.98 3.13 -25.32
C ARG A 19 -6.00 2.65 -26.36
N ALA A 20 -6.51 3.56 -27.17
CA ALA A 20 -7.48 3.25 -28.21
C ALA A 20 -6.85 2.86 -29.56
N PRO A 21 -7.45 1.92 -30.33
CA PRO A 21 -8.17 0.72 -29.90
C PRO A 21 -7.26 -0.50 -30.03
N LEU A 22 -6.69 -0.96 -28.92
CA LEU A 22 -6.14 -2.31 -28.84
C LEU A 22 -7.06 -3.11 -27.92
N LEU A 23 -8.01 -3.84 -28.51
CA LEU A 23 -8.79 -4.89 -27.84
C LEU A 23 -7.84 -6.05 -27.53
N LEU A 24 -7.10 -5.90 -26.45
CA LEU A 24 -6.27 -6.97 -25.90
C LEU A 24 -7.08 -7.62 -24.80
N GLU A 25 -7.26 -8.94 -24.88
CA GLU A 25 -8.04 -9.71 -23.90
C GLU A 25 -7.71 -9.40 -22.42
N PRO A 26 -6.45 -9.13 -22.01
CA PRO A 26 -6.15 -8.71 -20.64
C PRO A 26 -6.76 -7.37 -20.25
N VAL A 27 -6.75 -6.39 -21.18
CA VAL A 27 -7.29 -5.04 -20.94
C VAL A 27 -8.80 -5.10 -20.83
N ASP A 28 -9.47 -5.86 -21.71
CA ASP A 28 -10.92 -6.05 -21.65
C ASP A 28 -11.34 -6.65 -20.31
N ARG A 29 -10.64 -7.70 -19.83
CA ARG A 29 -10.92 -8.31 -18.52
C ARG A 29 -10.74 -7.35 -17.36
N GLN A 30 -9.69 -6.52 -17.39
CA GLN A 30 -9.45 -5.52 -16.35
C GLN A 30 -10.58 -4.48 -16.30
N ILE A 31 -11.03 -4.00 -17.46
CA ILE A 31 -12.16 -3.07 -17.56
C ILE A 31 -13.46 -3.73 -17.05
N GLU A 32 -13.75 -4.96 -17.47
CA GLU A 32 -14.91 -5.71 -17.00
C GLU A 32 -14.89 -5.89 -15.47
N THR A 33 -13.71 -6.13 -14.89
CA THR A 33 -13.56 -6.29 -13.44
C THR A 33 -13.80 -4.97 -12.70
N LEU A 34 -13.30 -3.85 -13.21
CA LEU A 34 -13.58 -2.52 -12.66
C LEU A 34 -15.08 -2.18 -12.74
N GLN A 35 -15.74 -2.49 -13.85
CA GLN A 35 -17.19 -2.30 -14.01
C GLN A 35 -18.00 -3.15 -13.03
N ALA A 36 -17.53 -4.36 -12.71
CA ALA A 36 -18.13 -5.19 -11.68
C ALA A 36 -17.98 -4.53 -10.30
N CYS A 37 -16.79 -4.01 -9.96
CA CYS A 37 -16.56 -3.30 -8.70
C CYS A 37 -17.51 -2.10 -8.52
N ASP A 38 -17.73 -1.32 -9.58
CA ASP A 38 -18.68 -0.20 -9.59
C ASP A 38 -20.13 -0.68 -9.39
N SER A 39 -20.52 -1.73 -10.12
CA SER A 39 -21.88 -2.30 -10.02
C SER A 39 -22.16 -2.96 -8.66
N GLU A 40 -21.12 -3.47 -7.99
CA GLU A 40 -21.18 -4.12 -6.68
C GLU A 40 -21.05 -3.12 -5.52
N GLY A 41 -20.71 -1.85 -5.81
CA GLY A 41 -20.53 -0.79 -4.80
C GLY A 41 -19.21 -0.90 -4.03
N THR A 42 -18.22 -1.57 -4.60
CA THR A 42 -16.87 -1.68 -4.04
C THR A 42 -15.99 -0.48 -4.43
N ILE A 43 -16.33 0.16 -5.55
CA ILE A 43 -15.97 1.55 -5.87
C ILE A 43 -17.28 2.30 -6.12
N ASP A 44 -17.30 3.59 -5.83
CA ASP A 44 -18.50 4.42 -5.94
C ASP A 44 -18.72 4.98 -7.34
N ASP A 45 -17.63 5.20 -8.10
CA ASP A 45 -17.71 5.63 -9.51
C ASP A 45 -16.52 5.13 -10.35
N LEU A 46 -16.80 4.78 -11.61
CA LEU A 46 -15.81 4.41 -12.62
C LEU A 46 -15.88 5.32 -13.86
N LEU A 47 -14.77 6.02 -14.14
CA LEU A 47 -14.60 6.84 -15.35
C LEU A 47 -13.62 6.19 -16.33
N LEU A 48 -14.11 5.84 -17.53
CA LEU A 48 -13.25 5.37 -18.62
C LEU A 48 -12.81 6.54 -19.52
N ARG A 49 -11.52 6.57 -19.83
CA ARG A 49 -10.87 7.57 -20.69
C ARG A 49 -9.97 6.90 -21.71
N SER A 50 -9.85 7.52 -22.88
CA SER A 50 -8.94 7.04 -23.92
C SER A 50 -7.79 8.01 -24.13
N TRP A 51 -6.59 7.48 -24.30
CA TRP A 51 -5.41 8.26 -24.67
C TRP A 51 -4.67 7.66 -25.87
N PRO A 52 -3.92 8.48 -26.65
CA PRO A 52 -3.10 7.96 -27.73
C PRO A 52 -1.89 7.20 -27.19
N LYS A 53 -1.28 6.39 -28.06
CA LYS A 53 -0.04 5.67 -27.74
C LYS A 53 1.11 6.63 -27.46
N GLU A 54 1.28 7.64 -28.30
CA GLU A 54 2.39 8.58 -28.27
C GLU A 54 1.84 10.00 -28.35
N ILE A 55 2.32 10.88 -27.47
CA ILE A 55 1.94 12.29 -27.39
C ILE A 55 3.19 13.13 -27.56
N ALA A 56 3.18 14.11 -28.46
CA ALA A 56 4.29 15.05 -28.56
C ALA A 56 4.32 15.97 -27.33
N LEU A 57 5.49 16.08 -26.69
CA LEU A 57 5.75 16.98 -25.56
C LEU A 57 5.94 18.41 -26.07
N THR A 58 4.83 19.03 -26.51
CA THR A 58 4.81 20.42 -26.98
C THR A 58 3.54 21.12 -26.51
N ASP A 59 3.60 22.44 -26.30
CA ASP A 59 2.46 23.27 -25.88
C ASP A 59 1.29 23.26 -26.90
N THR A 60 1.55 22.82 -28.12
CA THR A 60 0.55 22.75 -29.20
C THR A 60 -0.02 21.34 -29.42
N SER A 61 0.30 20.37 -28.55
CA SER A 61 -0.23 19.01 -28.67
C SER A 61 -1.75 19.01 -28.57
N PRO A 62 -2.49 18.28 -29.43
CA PRO A 62 -3.94 18.15 -29.34
C PRO A 62 -4.41 17.32 -28.12
N TYR A 63 -3.48 16.73 -27.37
CA TYR A 63 -3.74 15.89 -26.20
C TYR A 63 -3.30 16.57 -24.89
N GLN A 64 -3.55 17.87 -24.75
CA GLN A 64 -3.18 18.64 -23.55
C GLN A 64 -3.70 18.00 -22.25
N GLU A 65 -4.95 17.56 -22.22
CA GLU A 65 -5.55 16.92 -21.02
C GLU A 65 -4.77 15.67 -20.55
N ALA A 66 -4.22 14.89 -21.49
CA ALA A 66 -3.40 13.73 -21.16
C ALA A 66 -1.99 14.13 -20.65
N LEU A 67 -1.45 15.26 -21.12
CA LEU A 67 -0.19 15.82 -20.61
C LEU A 67 -0.38 16.41 -19.21
N GLU A 68 -1.45 17.16 -18.98
CA GLU A 68 -1.81 17.68 -17.65
C GLU A 68 -2.01 16.53 -16.64
N SER A 69 -2.65 15.44 -17.07
CA SER A 69 -2.79 14.23 -16.27
C SER A 69 -1.43 13.62 -15.94
N PHE A 70 -0.55 13.47 -16.94
CA PHE A 70 0.81 12.96 -16.74
C PHE A 70 1.65 13.82 -15.78
N GLU A 71 1.62 15.14 -15.91
CA GLU A 71 2.34 16.06 -15.02
C GLU A 71 1.87 15.95 -13.57
N ARG A 72 0.56 15.80 -13.38
CA ARG A 72 -0.04 15.56 -12.07
C ARG A 72 0.38 14.21 -11.48
N PHE A 73 0.51 13.17 -12.31
CA PHE A 73 0.98 11.86 -11.86
C PHE A 73 2.45 11.88 -11.46
N GLU A 74 3.31 12.57 -12.22
CA GLU A 74 4.73 12.74 -11.86
C GLU A 74 4.85 13.49 -10.53
N THR A 75 4.01 14.50 -10.29
CA THR A 75 3.97 15.23 -9.00
C THR A 75 3.55 14.30 -7.85
N TRP A 76 2.45 13.56 -8.02
CA TRP A 76 1.98 12.60 -7.03
C TRP A 76 3.02 11.53 -6.69
N ALA A 77 3.72 11.04 -7.71
CA ALA A 77 4.73 9.99 -7.59
C ALA A 77 5.97 10.49 -6.84
N ALA A 78 6.46 11.67 -7.22
CA ALA A 78 7.61 12.32 -6.58
C ALA A 78 7.37 12.61 -5.09
N ASP A 79 6.16 13.05 -4.73
CA ASP A 79 5.79 13.31 -3.33
C ASP A 79 5.81 12.05 -2.45
N ARG A 80 5.74 10.86 -3.08
CA ARG A 80 5.66 9.55 -2.41
C ARG A 80 6.93 8.70 -2.54
N GLY A 81 7.93 9.16 -3.30
CA GLY A 81 9.14 8.38 -3.57
C GLY A 81 8.90 7.18 -4.48
N VAL A 82 7.92 7.29 -5.39
CA VAL A 82 7.69 6.32 -6.45
C VAL A 82 7.85 6.97 -7.82
N SER A 83 7.95 6.12 -8.84
CA SER A 83 7.99 6.54 -10.23
C SER A 83 6.86 5.89 -11.02
N ILE A 84 6.16 6.66 -11.84
CA ILE A 84 5.26 6.09 -12.87
C ILE A 84 6.03 5.58 -14.10
N ARG A 85 7.36 5.57 -14.03
CA ARG A 85 8.28 5.01 -15.03
C ARG A 85 8.83 3.69 -14.47
N PRO A 86 9.02 2.66 -15.32
CA PRO A 86 9.01 2.63 -16.79
C PRO A 86 7.66 2.52 -17.54
N PRO A 87 6.47 2.39 -16.91
CA PRO A 87 5.20 2.32 -17.65
C PRO A 87 4.97 3.50 -18.60
N PHE A 88 5.27 4.72 -18.15
CA PHE A 88 5.43 5.89 -19.00
C PHE A 88 6.89 6.01 -19.46
N GLN A 89 7.09 6.37 -20.73
CA GLN A 89 8.44 6.53 -21.29
C GLN A 89 8.53 7.79 -22.12
N GLU A 90 9.66 8.46 -22.05
CA GLU A 90 10.00 9.55 -22.98
C GLU A 90 10.86 9.01 -24.13
N ARG A 91 10.51 9.38 -25.36
CA ARG A 91 11.25 9.00 -26.56
C ARG A 91 11.48 10.21 -27.45
N THR A 92 12.73 10.43 -27.81
CA THR A 92 13.10 11.44 -28.80
C THR A 92 13.07 10.85 -30.21
N THR A 93 12.39 11.49 -31.15
CA THR A 93 12.40 11.16 -32.58
C THR A 93 12.91 12.32 -33.42
N THR A 94 13.56 12.03 -34.55
CA THR A 94 14.02 13.07 -35.49
C THR A 94 13.46 12.81 -36.88
N SER A 95 12.77 13.81 -37.43
CA SER A 95 12.24 13.78 -38.79
C SER A 95 13.38 13.72 -39.80
N GLN A 96 13.41 12.67 -40.63
CA GLN A 96 14.42 12.58 -41.71
C GLN A 96 14.18 13.60 -42.84
N VAL A 97 12.97 14.15 -42.92
CA VAL A 97 12.58 15.09 -43.98
C VAL A 97 12.91 16.53 -43.58
N THR A 98 12.57 16.91 -42.34
CA THR A 98 12.76 18.29 -41.86
C THR A 98 14.00 18.45 -40.97
N GLY A 99 14.56 17.36 -40.46
CA GLY A 99 15.67 17.38 -39.48
C GLY A 99 15.24 17.77 -38.07
N GLU A 100 13.95 18.04 -37.85
CA GLU A 100 13.43 18.47 -36.56
C GLU A 100 13.34 17.30 -35.59
N THR A 101 13.76 17.56 -34.35
CA THR A 101 13.69 16.61 -33.24
C THR A 101 12.48 16.92 -32.37
N THR A 102 11.76 15.89 -31.93
CA THR A 102 10.57 16.00 -31.08
C THR A 102 10.60 14.93 -30.00
N ASP A 103 10.36 15.34 -28.76
CA ASP A 103 10.20 14.43 -27.64
C ASP A 103 8.74 13.96 -27.54
N LEU A 104 8.58 12.67 -27.28
CA LEU A 104 7.30 11.98 -27.24
C LEU A 104 7.13 11.32 -25.87
N LEU A 105 5.97 11.54 -25.26
CA LEU A 105 5.48 10.71 -24.16
C LEU A 105 4.82 9.45 -24.73
N VAL A 106 5.32 8.30 -24.33
CA VAL A 106 4.75 6.99 -24.57
C VAL A 106 3.96 6.60 -23.33
N THR A 107 2.64 6.54 -23.46
CA THR A 107 1.73 6.15 -22.36
C THR A 107 1.83 4.64 -22.03
N PRO A 108 1.25 4.13 -20.95
CA PRO A 108 1.03 2.68 -20.80
C PRO A 108 -0.22 2.22 -21.56
N LEU A 109 -0.42 0.90 -21.68
CA LEU A 109 -1.65 0.34 -22.27
C LEU A 109 -2.88 0.69 -21.43
N LEU A 110 -2.72 0.63 -20.12
CA LEU A 110 -3.73 0.95 -19.13
C LEU A 110 -3.05 1.70 -17.98
N CYS A 111 -3.73 2.71 -17.44
CA CYS A 111 -3.34 3.45 -16.24
C CYS A 111 -4.58 3.74 -15.41
N LEU A 112 -4.46 3.58 -14.10
CA LEU A 112 -5.54 3.77 -13.15
C LEU A 112 -5.17 4.88 -12.18
N GLU A 113 -6.08 5.81 -12.00
CA GLU A 113 -6.06 6.78 -10.91
C GLU A 113 -7.14 6.39 -9.90
N LEU A 114 -6.81 6.45 -8.62
CA LEU A 114 -7.75 6.25 -7.53
C LEU A 114 -7.90 7.52 -6.72
N TYR A 115 -9.14 7.88 -6.47
CA TYR A 115 -9.53 8.98 -5.61
C TYR A 115 -10.28 8.47 -4.40
N ALA A 116 -10.01 9.06 -3.26
CA ALA A 116 -10.72 8.83 -2.02
C ALA A 116 -11.19 10.20 -1.52
N ASP A 117 -12.50 10.42 -1.41
CA ASP A 117 -13.07 11.72 -1.03
C ASP A 117 -12.49 12.90 -1.85
N ASP A 118 -12.42 12.73 -3.19
CA ASP A 118 -11.84 13.67 -4.16
C ASP A 118 -10.31 13.89 -4.08
N GLU A 119 -9.59 13.20 -3.18
CA GLU A 119 -8.13 13.25 -3.09
C GLU A 119 -7.47 12.14 -3.93
N LEU A 120 -6.46 12.48 -4.73
CA LEU A 120 -5.69 11.50 -5.51
C LEU A 120 -4.82 10.66 -4.56
N VAL A 121 -5.26 9.43 -4.30
CA VAL A 121 -4.58 8.50 -3.39
C VAL A 121 -3.65 7.54 -4.10
N GLY A 122 -3.85 7.27 -5.40
CA GLY A 122 -3.05 6.31 -6.13
C GLY A 122 -3.00 6.53 -7.64
N VAL A 123 -1.83 6.34 -8.24
CA VAL A 123 -1.65 6.20 -9.69
C VAL A 123 -0.94 4.89 -9.98
N PHE A 124 -1.48 4.08 -10.90
CA PHE A 124 -0.97 2.74 -11.18
C PHE A 124 -0.94 2.47 -12.69
N PRO A 125 0.06 1.73 -13.21
CA PRO A 125 1.18 1.15 -12.46
C PRO A 125 2.22 2.21 -12.03
N HIS A 126 2.91 1.95 -10.93
CA HIS A 126 4.10 2.70 -10.50
C HIS A 126 5.14 1.74 -9.91
N THR A 127 6.36 2.23 -9.78
CA THR A 127 7.54 1.51 -9.31
C THR A 127 8.10 2.23 -8.10
N ASP A 128 8.40 1.48 -7.04
CA ASP A 128 9.12 2.00 -5.88
C ASP A 128 10.56 2.35 -6.27
N GLU A 129 11.03 3.55 -5.94
CA GLU A 129 12.37 3.98 -6.35
C GLU A 129 13.49 3.30 -5.54
N GLU A 130 13.20 2.78 -4.34
CA GLU A 130 14.17 2.11 -3.47
C GLU A 130 14.25 0.61 -3.77
N THR A 131 13.10 -0.06 -3.87
CA THR A 131 13.06 -1.52 -4.06
C THR A 131 13.05 -1.95 -5.52
N GLU A 132 12.80 -1.01 -6.44
CA GLU A 132 12.58 -1.26 -7.87
C GLU A 132 11.37 -2.18 -8.15
N GLU A 133 10.51 -2.43 -7.16
CA GLU A 133 9.30 -3.24 -7.31
C GLU A 133 8.20 -2.43 -7.99
N THR A 134 7.47 -3.07 -8.92
CA THR A 134 6.39 -2.42 -9.66
C THR A 134 5.05 -2.97 -9.21
N LEU A 135 4.19 -2.09 -8.72
CA LEU A 135 2.79 -2.42 -8.44
C LEU A 135 1.96 -2.22 -9.72
N THR A 136 1.42 -3.32 -10.23
CA THR A 136 0.71 -3.36 -11.51
C THR A 136 -0.77 -3.06 -11.36
N THR A 137 -1.43 -2.68 -12.46
CA THR A 137 -2.88 -2.44 -12.42
C THR A 137 -3.70 -3.71 -12.13
N ASP A 138 -3.17 -4.90 -12.45
CA ASP A 138 -3.86 -6.17 -12.15
C ASP A 138 -3.96 -6.40 -10.64
N GLU A 139 -2.87 -6.18 -9.92
CA GLU A 139 -2.81 -6.30 -8.46
C GLU A 139 -3.75 -5.30 -7.78
N VAL A 140 -3.75 -4.06 -8.25
CA VAL A 140 -4.60 -2.97 -7.75
C VAL A 140 -6.08 -3.28 -7.96
N ILE A 141 -6.45 -3.78 -9.15
CA ILE A 141 -7.82 -4.21 -9.45
C ILE A 141 -8.21 -5.40 -8.56
N ALA A 142 -7.29 -6.32 -8.28
CA ALA A 142 -7.54 -7.44 -7.40
C ALA A 142 -7.85 -6.98 -5.96
N SER A 143 -7.12 -5.99 -5.43
CA SER A 143 -7.40 -5.36 -4.13
C SER A 143 -8.77 -4.68 -4.11
N LEU A 144 -9.06 -3.86 -5.12
CA LEU A 144 -10.35 -3.18 -5.23
C LEU A 144 -11.52 -4.15 -5.24
N ARG A 145 -11.42 -5.28 -5.95
CA ARG A 145 -12.47 -6.30 -5.96
C ARG A 145 -12.78 -6.87 -4.56
N THR A 146 -11.84 -6.80 -3.62
CA THR A 146 -12.03 -7.26 -2.25
C THR A 146 -12.55 -6.18 -1.30
N GLY A 147 -12.76 -4.95 -1.78
CA GLY A 147 -13.16 -3.81 -0.95
C GLY A 147 -12.00 -3.15 -0.21
N GLU A 148 -10.77 -3.52 -0.56
CA GLU A 148 -9.57 -2.92 0.02
C GLU A 148 -9.03 -1.83 -0.90
N LEU A 149 -8.82 -0.64 -0.34
CA LEU A 149 -8.12 0.43 -1.02
C LEU A 149 -6.62 0.07 -1.08
N PRO A 150 -6.02 -0.05 -2.27
CA PRO A 150 -4.63 -0.45 -2.39
C PRO A 150 -3.74 0.66 -1.82
N THR A 151 -2.80 0.26 -0.97
CA THR A 151 -1.76 1.17 -0.48
C THR A 151 -0.70 1.32 -1.57
N PRO A 152 -0.43 2.54 -2.07
CA PRO A 152 0.67 2.76 -3.01
C PRO A 152 1.99 2.25 -2.43
N LEU A 153 2.89 1.78 -3.30
CA LEU A 153 4.30 1.70 -2.94
C LEU A 153 4.79 3.13 -2.70
N GLY A 154 5.89 3.26 -1.97
CA GLY A 154 6.39 4.56 -1.55
C GLY A 154 5.43 5.30 -0.62
N GLY A 155 5.91 5.42 0.60
CA GLY A 155 5.54 6.47 1.51
C GLY A 155 6.77 6.72 2.35
N THR A 156 7.06 7.98 2.65
CA THR A 156 7.54 8.20 4.01
C THR A 156 6.40 7.64 4.85
N GLN A 157 6.63 6.55 5.60
CA GLN A 157 5.79 6.30 6.76
C GLN A 157 5.78 7.64 7.46
N GLU A 158 4.67 8.37 7.36
CA GLU A 158 4.37 9.39 8.33
C GLU A 158 4.33 8.58 9.62
N HIS A 159 5.48 8.52 10.27
CA HIS A 159 5.66 8.51 11.69
C HIS A 159 4.95 9.77 12.20
N ASP A 160 3.63 9.83 11.96
CA ASP A 160 2.71 10.64 12.68
C ASP A 160 2.83 10.11 14.10
N SER A 161 3.70 10.81 14.81
CA SER A 161 3.93 10.67 16.22
C SER A 161 2.66 11.20 16.90
N SER A 162 1.57 10.47 16.73
CA SER A 162 0.31 10.64 17.44
C SER A 162 -0.48 9.32 17.42
N TRP A 163 0.05 8.34 18.14
CA TRP A 163 -0.69 7.48 19.07
C TRP A 163 -2.18 7.26 18.75
N THR A 164 -2.56 6.11 18.17
CA THR A 164 -3.39 5.05 18.80
C THR A 164 -3.97 4.09 17.77
N ALA A 165 -3.26 2.99 17.51
CA ALA A 165 -3.88 1.69 17.27
C ALA A 165 -2.83 0.63 17.61
N THR A 166 -2.90 0.13 18.85
CA THR A 166 -2.14 -1.02 19.30
C THR A 166 -2.62 -2.24 18.52
N THR A 167 -2.04 -2.48 17.34
CA THR A 167 -1.89 -3.84 16.85
C THR A 167 -0.71 -4.39 17.62
N THR A 168 -0.99 -5.16 18.68
CA THR A 168 0.03 -5.96 19.35
C THR A 168 0.56 -6.94 18.33
N ASP A 169 1.64 -6.58 17.66
CA ASP A 169 2.44 -7.54 16.92
C ASP A 169 2.91 -8.59 17.93
N ALA A 170 2.83 -9.86 17.53
CA ALA A 170 3.03 -11.01 18.40
C ALA A 170 4.50 -11.22 18.80
N SER A 171 5.28 -10.14 18.88
CA SER A 171 6.70 -10.07 19.23
C SER A 171 7.01 -9.01 20.29
N ASP A 172 6.02 -8.23 20.75
CA ASP A 172 6.23 -7.17 21.74
C ASP A 172 6.00 -7.63 23.17
N CYS A 173 6.81 -7.08 24.08
CA CYS A 173 6.74 -7.36 25.49
C CYS A 173 5.38 -6.92 26.06
N PRO A 174 4.63 -7.79 26.75
CA PRO A 174 3.32 -7.43 27.29
C PRO A 174 3.37 -6.40 28.44
N ASP A 175 4.54 -6.18 29.04
CA ASP A 175 4.71 -5.24 30.17
C ASP A 175 5.12 -3.82 29.72
N CYS A 176 5.89 -3.69 28.64
CA CYS A 176 6.43 -2.38 28.22
C CYS A 176 6.29 -2.08 26.72
N GLY A 177 5.86 -3.03 25.90
CA GLY A 177 5.70 -2.87 24.46
C GLY A 177 7.01 -2.86 23.66
N GLU A 178 8.15 -3.17 24.28
CA GLU A 178 9.44 -3.29 23.59
C GLU A 178 9.60 -4.67 22.94
N SER A 179 10.32 -4.75 21.82
CA SER A 179 10.51 -6.01 21.10
C SER A 179 11.25 -7.06 21.94
N LEU A 180 10.73 -8.29 21.92
CA LEU A 180 11.29 -9.42 22.66
C LEU A 180 12.41 -10.11 21.88
N ILE A 181 13.44 -10.54 22.60
CA ILE A 181 14.50 -11.38 22.05
C ILE A 181 14.07 -12.85 22.17
N ASP A 182 13.92 -13.57 21.05
CA ASP A 182 13.66 -15.02 21.05
C ASP A 182 14.96 -15.83 21.19
N GLY A 183 14.98 -16.71 22.19
CA GLY A 183 16.02 -17.71 22.40
C GLY A 183 15.39 -19.08 22.62
N GLN A 184 15.25 -19.87 21.54
CA GLN A 184 14.76 -21.24 21.62
C GLN A 184 13.34 -21.36 22.23
N GLY A 185 12.43 -20.44 21.88
CA GLY A 185 11.06 -20.41 22.41
C GLY A 185 10.93 -19.77 23.80
N LEU A 186 12.00 -19.16 24.31
CA LEU A 186 11.99 -18.29 25.47
C LEU A 186 12.20 -16.85 25.01
N PHE A 187 11.28 -15.98 25.40
CA PHE A 187 11.30 -14.57 25.07
C PHE A 187 11.79 -13.77 26.27
N ALA A 188 12.71 -12.83 26.05
CA ALA A 188 13.20 -11.91 27.06
C ALA A 188 13.11 -10.47 26.58
N CYS A 189 12.61 -9.59 27.44
CA CYS A 189 12.59 -8.16 27.21
C CYS A 189 13.92 -7.55 27.71
N PRO A 190 14.66 -6.82 26.86
CA PRO A 190 15.91 -6.17 27.27
C PRO A 190 15.70 -4.96 28.19
N ASP A 191 14.50 -4.39 28.24
CA ASP A 191 14.23 -3.13 28.94
C ASP A 191 13.64 -3.32 30.35
N CYS A 192 12.61 -4.18 30.47
CA CYS A 192 11.88 -4.38 31.74
C CYS A 192 12.16 -5.72 32.43
N ASP A 193 13.16 -6.48 31.97
CA ASP A 193 13.59 -7.78 32.53
C ASP A 193 12.50 -8.89 32.46
N TRP A 194 11.44 -8.65 31.69
CA TRP A 194 10.37 -9.63 31.50
C TRP A 194 10.88 -10.88 30.77
N THR A 195 10.46 -12.06 31.22
CA THR A 195 10.73 -13.33 30.51
C THR A 195 9.49 -14.22 30.44
N GLY A 196 9.27 -14.86 29.30
CA GLY A 196 8.08 -15.68 29.08
C GLY A 196 8.16 -16.58 27.85
N THR A 197 7.10 -17.34 27.62
CA THR A 197 6.96 -18.25 26.47
C THR A 197 5.66 -17.98 25.73
N VAL A 198 5.59 -18.33 24.46
CA VAL A 198 4.34 -18.27 23.68
C VAL A 198 3.50 -19.52 23.93
N SER A 199 2.22 -19.34 24.25
CA SER A 199 1.24 -20.42 24.36
C SER A 199 0.86 -20.98 22.99
N GLU A 200 0.22 -22.14 22.95
CA GLU A 200 -0.32 -22.71 21.69
C GLU A 200 -1.34 -21.81 20.98
N THR A 201 -1.90 -20.82 21.69
CA THR A 201 -2.83 -19.82 21.17
C THR A 201 -2.14 -18.53 20.73
N GLY A 202 -0.81 -18.47 20.71
CA GLY A 202 -0.02 -17.31 20.28
C GLY A 202 0.11 -16.21 21.34
N GLN A 203 -0.21 -16.47 22.61
CA GLN A 203 -0.17 -15.46 23.67
C GLN A 203 1.10 -15.58 24.52
N PHE A 204 1.74 -14.46 24.84
CA PHE A 204 2.87 -14.41 25.77
C PHE A 204 2.44 -14.66 27.21
N VAL A 205 3.04 -15.67 27.85
CA VAL A 205 2.80 -16.02 29.25
C VAL A 205 4.09 -15.77 30.03
N SER A 206 4.03 -14.90 31.03
CA SER A 206 5.17 -14.63 31.89
C SER A 206 5.55 -15.88 32.67
N ARG A 207 6.85 -16.19 32.69
CA ARG A 207 7.38 -17.16 33.63
C ARG A 207 7.49 -16.45 34.97
N ALA A 208 6.40 -16.41 35.73
CA ALA A 208 6.44 -15.93 37.10
C ALA A 208 7.62 -16.60 37.80
N ALA A 209 8.53 -15.78 38.32
CA ALA A 209 9.75 -16.22 38.98
C ALA A 209 9.38 -17.21 40.08
N ASP A 210 9.65 -18.49 39.85
CA ASP A 210 9.62 -19.54 40.85
C ASP A 210 10.76 -19.25 41.84
N SER A 211 10.46 -18.28 42.71
CA SER A 211 11.32 -17.81 43.77
C SER A 211 11.18 -18.83 44.88
N ARG A 212 12.06 -19.83 44.84
CA ARG A 212 12.41 -20.72 45.94
C ARG A 212 12.12 -20.10 47.31
N SER A 213 11.02 -20.50 47.93
CA SER A 213 10.93 -20.52 49.39
C SER A 213 11.49 -21.87 49.82
N VAL A 214 12.80 -21.91 50.06
CA VAL A 214 13.42 -23.00 50.83
C VAL A 214 12.94 -22.85 52.26
N GLU A 215 11.78 -23.42 52.57
CA GLU A 215 11.39 -23.64 53.95
C GLU A 215 12.20 -24.83 54.46
N ARG A 216 13.23 -24.48 55.22
CA ARG A 216 14.16 -25.40 55.86
C ARG A 216 13.43 -26.04 57.04
N GLU A 217 12.75 -27.15 56.80
CA GLU A 217 12.17 -27.98 57.86
C GLU A 217 13.32 -28.61 58.67
N VAL A 218 13.64 -28.01 59.81
CA VAL A 218 14.58 -28.53 60.79
C VAL A 218 13.80 -29.51 61.67
N ALA A 219 14.14 -30.79 61.56
CA ALA A 219 13.58 -31.88 62.35
C ALA A 219 13.65 -31.60 63.87
N PRO A 220 12.61 -31.93 64.66
CA PRO A 220 12.76 -32.00 66.10
C PRO A 220 13.47 -33.31 66.47
N LEU A 221 14.44 -33.15 67.37
CA LEU A 221 15.20 -34.20 68.03
C LEU A 221 14.27 -35.18 68.76
N ASN A 222 14.61 -36.46 68.66
CA ASN A 222 14.22 -37.48 69.63
C ASN A 222 14.71 -37.07 71.03
N THR A 223 13.85 -37.18 72.03
CA THR A 223 14.27 -37.25 73.43
C THR A 223 13.38 -38.25 74.16
N GLU A 224 14.02 -39.37 74.48
CA GLU A 224 13.77 -40.35 75.57
C GLU A 224 12.58 -41.32 75.49
#